data_AF-A0A4Q7ZAI4-F1
#
_entry.id   AF-A0A4Q7ZAI4-F1
#
_cell.length_a   1.000
_cell.length_b   1.000
_cell.length_c   1.000
_cell.angle_alpha   90.00
_cell.angle_beta   90.00
_cell.angle_gamma   90.00
#
_symmetry.space_group_name_H-M   'P 1'
#
loop_
_entity.id
_entity.type
_entity.pdbx_description
1 polymer ?
#
loop_
_entity_poly.entity_id
_entity_poly.type
_entity_poly.pdbx_seq_one_letter_code
_entity_poly.pdbx_strand_id
1 'polypeptide(L)'
;MNRIGAGGVILLAAMSAHALDGEVHGLVDIRAARSDSDAGWLYGGLDKQRFDRGHDGLRLGQAVLSGKLTEGTVSGHVWLNGYEQRDEAAGVGEAYLQWRPVPASAWRWKAKAGMYFPELSLENHGPGWTSEYLISSSAINTWVGEELRSLGAEATLQYNGAQAGTPHDWQATAGAFRWNDPAGGLLAWRGWSVGDRVTAAGEALPFPDLPVFKAGGYWAGQMQGIKPFREIDNTTGYYASVGYRYQDRLALTLMRYDNRGDPTGFEDGQWAWDTTFNHLGLAWYGESTTVLAQVMSGRTVMGYVPFHDLIADYRSWYVLASHQRGQHRFSVRYDWFAVKDRDGQAADPNEEYGQALAAGWNWQFCRRMDAGLEWLRQDSDRESRLLLGLPAERTEDLWQGRVRWWF
;
A
#
# COMPACT_ATOMS: atom_id res chain seq x y z
N MET A 1 36.60 -49.87 -21.88
CA MET A 1 35.34 -50.60 -22.16
C MET A 1 34.25 -50.04 -21.25
N ASN A 2 33.05 -49.87 -21.81
CA ASN A 2 31.78 -49.46 -21.19
C ASN A 2 31.54 -47.98 -20.86
N ARG A 3 30.69 -47.36 -21.69
CA ARG A 3 29.43 -46.62 -21.37
C ARG A 3 28.94 -45.99 -22.69
N ILE A 4 28.25 -46.73 -23.54
CA ILE A 4 26.78 -46.76 -23.72
C ILE A 4 26.15 -45.38 -23.51
N GLY A 5 25.83 -44.73 -24.63
CA GLY A 5 24.94 -43.59 -24.69
C GLY A 5 23.48 -44.04 -24.60
N ALA A 6 22.65 -43.18 -24.01
CA ALA A 6 21.21 -43.26 -24.09
C ALA A 6 20.71 -41.87 -24.49
N GLY A 7 20.24 -41.76 -25.73
CA GLY A 7 19.50 -40.61 -26.21
C GLY A 7 18.12 -40.58 -25.57
N GLY A 8 17.78 -39.45 -24.96
CA GLY A 8 16.42 -39.16 -24.52
C GLY A 8 15.58 -38.70 -25.71
N VAL A 9 14.57 -39.49 -26.04
CA VAL A 9 13.52 -39.18 -27.02
C VAL A 9 12.64 -38.05 -26.46
N ILE A 10 12.57 -36.94 -27.17
CA ILE A 10 11.57 -35.89 -26.93
C ILE A 10 10.23 -36.38 -27.48
N LEU A 11 9.32 -36.74 -26.58
CA LEU A 11 7.91 -36.95 -26.91
C LEU A 11 7.27 -35.57 -27.13
N LEU A 12 7.08 -35.21 -28.39
CA LEU A 12 6.20 -34.12 -28.81
C LEU A 12 4.76 -34.52 -28.50
N ALA A 13 4.26 -34.11 -27.33
CA ALA A 13 2.84 -34.04 -27.09
C ALA A 13 2.28 -32.90 -27.94
N ALA A 14 1.30 -33.19 -28.78
CA ALA A 14 0.55 -32.19 -29.52
C ALA A 14 -0.22 -31.31 -28.51
N MET A 15 0.38 -30.20 -28.10
CA MET A 15 -0.31 -29.18 -27.34
C MET A 15 -1.19 -28.40 -28.32
N SER A 16 -2.49 -28.38 -28.03
CA SER A 16 -3.44 -27.43 -28.61
C SER A 16 -2.79 -26.04 -28.59
N ALA A 17 -2.73 -25.38 -29.75
CA ALA A 17 -2.20 -24.03 -29.88
C ALA A 17 -3.12 -23.04 -29.16
N HIS A 18 -2.99 -22.95 -27.84
CA HIS A 18 -3.52 -21.83 -27.08
C HIS A 18 -2.56 -20.65 -27.28
N ALA A 19 -3.11 -19.52 -27.72
CA ALA A 19 -2.34 -18.28 -27.84
C ALA A 19 -1.99 -17.79 -26.44
N LEU A 20 -0.80 -18.17 -25.98
CA LEU A 20 -0.20 -17.71 -24.75
C LEU A 20 0.39 -16.33 -25.01
N ASP A 21 -0.18 -15.29 -24.42
CA ASP A 21 0.33 -13.93 -24.52
C ASP A 21 1.05 -13.56 -23.22
N GLY A 22 2.29 -13.09 -23.34
CA GLY A 22 3.19 -12.86 -22.22
C GLY A 22 3.83 -11.47 -22.31
N GLU A 23 3.70 -10.70 -21.25
CA GLU A 23 4.28 -9.38 -21.12
C GLU A 23 5.19 -9.31 -19.89
N VAL A 24 6.34 -8.66 -20.04
CA VAL A 24 7.24 -8.32 -18.94
C VAL A 24 7.54 -6.84 -19.03
N HIS A 25 7.36 -6.13 -17.92
CA HIS A 25 7.62 -4.70 -17.79
C HIS A 25 8.51 -4.45 -16.59
N GLY A 26 9.44 -3.50 -16.71
CA GLY A 26 10.34 -3.12 -15.64
C GLY A 26 10.33 -1.62 -15.35
N LEU A 27 10.73 -1.28 -14.13
CA LEU A 27 10.99 0.09 -13.70
C LEU A 27 12.23 0.16 -12.82
N VAL A 28 13.02 1.21 -13.00
CA VAL A 28 14.06 1.65 -12.05
C VAL A 28 13.88 3.13 -11.77
N ASP A 29 13.85 3.48 -10.49
CA ASP A 29 13.70 4.84 -9.96
C ASP A 29 14.94 5.18 -9.12
N ILE A 30 15.74 6.14 -9.58
CA ILE A 30 16.91 6.65 -8.87
C ILE A 30 16.58 8.02 -8.30
N ARG A 31 16.92 8.24 -7.04
CA ARG A 31 16.56 9.47 -6.31
C ARG A 31 17.78 10.20 -5.78
N ALA A 32 17.67 11.52 -5.72
CA ALA A 32 18.44 12.36 -4.82
C ALA A 32 17.49 12.83 -3.72
N ALA A 33 17.76 12.48 -2.47
CA ALA A 33 16.94 12.86 -1.32
C ALA A 33 17.71 13.78 -0.38
N ARG A 34 16.99 14.71 0.25
CA ARG A 34 17.48 15.53 1.36
C ARG A 34 16.37 15.71 2.38
N SER A 35 16.60 15.28 3.62
CA SER A 35 15.65 15.38 4.72
C SER A 35 16.23 16.15 5.90
N ASP A 36 15.38 16.81 6.69
CA ASP A 36 15.74 17.35 8.00
C ASP A 36 15.21 16.52 9.18
N SER A 37 14.62 15.35 8.90
CA SER A 37 14.25 14.36 9.91
C SER A 37 15.48 13.91 10.69
N ASP A 38 15.31 13.74 12.01
CA ASP A 38 16.38 13.27 12.88
C ASP A 38 16.52 11.75 12.77
N ALA A 39 15.41 11.01 12.79
CA ALA A 39 15.39 9.56 12.61
C ALA A 39 14.10 9.12 11.90
N GLY A 40 14.24 8.65 10.67
CA GLY A 40 13.10 8.19 9.87
C GLY A 40 12.48 6.91 10.42
N TRP A 41 11.21 6.67 10.12
CA TRP A 41 10.47 5.52 10.64
C TRP A 41 11.09 4.17 10.25
N LEU A 42 11.80 4.10 9.12
CA LEU A 42 12.44 2.87 8.65
C LEU A 42 13.71 2.52 9.43
N TYR A 43 14.19 3.42 10.30
CA TYR A 43 15.42 3.26 11.09
C TYR A 43 15.12 3.32 12.59
N GLY A 44 13.93 2.88 13.00
CA GLY A 44 13.50 2.83 14.40
C GLY A 44 13.14 4.19 14.98
N GLY A 45 12.98 5.22 14.15
CA GLY A 45 12.54 6.55 14.57
C GLY A 45 11.02 6.73 14.56
N LEU A 46 10.58 7.88 15.08
CA LEU A 46 9.17 8.29 15.11
C LEU A 46 8.85 9.40 14.09
N ASP A 47 9.82 9.84 13.29
CA ASP A 47 9.59 10.82 12.24
C ASP A 47 8.86 10.17 11.07
N LYS A 48 8.04 10.96 10.37
CA LYS A 48 7.00 10.45 9.46
C LYS A 48 7.49 10.20 8.05
N GLN A 49 8.76 10.50 7.81
CA GLN A 49 9.45 10.39 6.53
C GLN A 49 10.25 9.09 6.43
N ARG A 50 10.35 8.55 5.21
CA ARG A 50 11.17 7.37 4.90
C ARG A 50 12.68 7.64 4.99
N PHE A 51 13.12 8.83 4.61
CA PHE A 51 14.52 9.25 4.61
C PHE A 51 14.75 10.29 5.71
N ASP A 52 15.94 10.28 6.28
CA ASP A 52 16.42 11.24 7.30
C ASP A 52 17.80 11.78 6.92
N ARG A 53 18.37 12.67 7.75
CA ARG A 53 19.69 13.28 7.51
C ARG A 53 20.83 12.25 7.34
N GLY A 54 20.72 11.09 7.98
CA GLY A 54 21.69 10.00 7.82
C GLY A 54 21.60 9.31 6.46
N HIS A 55 20.50 9.53 5.74
CA HIS A 55 20.15 8.87 4.49
C HIS A 55 19.97 9.83 3.30
N ASP A 56 20.53 11.05 3.40
CA ASP A 56 20.64 11.99 2.29
C ASP A 56 21.46 11.43 1.12
N GLY A 57 21.29 12.02 -0.07
CA GLY A 57 22.09 11.75 -1.27
C GLY A 57 21.40 10.86 -2.29
N LEU A 58 22.21 10.19 -3.11
CA LEU A 58 21.72 9.31 -4.17
C LEU A 58 21.27 7.97 -3.61
N ARG A 59 20.06 7.56 -3.99
CA ARG A 59 19.39 6.36 -3.47
C ARG A 59 18.69 5.58 -4.58
N LEU A 60 18.55 4.27 -4.41
CA LEU A 60 17.57 3.50 -5.18
C LEU A 60 16.19 3.75 -4.56
N GLY A 61 15.36 4.51 -5.27
CA GLY A 61 14.00 4.82 -4.86
C GLY A 61 13.12 3.58 -4.87
N GLN A 62 13.10 2.87 -6.00
CA GLN A 62 12.42 1.59 -6.21
C GLN A 62 12.95 0.92 -7.50
N ALA A 63 13.02 -0.40 -7.52
CA ALA A 63 13.10 -1.20 -8.74
C ALA A 63 11.88 -2.13 -8.80
N VAL A 64 11.30 -2.34 -9.98
CA VAL A 64 10.13 -3.22 -10.17
C VAL A 64 10.35 -4.10 -11.39
N LEU A 65 9.96 -5.36 -11.28
CA LEU A 65 9.80 -6.27 -12.40
C LEU A 65 8.40 -6.88 -12.35
N SER A 66 7.64 -6.72 -13.40
CA SER A 66 6.25 -7.17 -13.50
C SER A 66 6.10 -8.14 -14.66
N GLY A 67 5.39 -9.24 -14.44
CA GLY A 67 5.07 -10.25 -15.43
C GLY A 67 3.57 -10.48 -15.50
N LYS A 68 3.05 -10.61 -16.71
CA LYS A 68 1.67 -11.00 -16.96
C LYS A 68 1.62 -12.08 -18.03
N LEU A 69 0.86 -13.13 -17.76
CA LEU A 69 0.59 -14.23 -18.69
C LEU A 69 -0.90 -14.34 -18.89
N THR A 70 -1.38 -14.39 -20.13
CA THR A 70 -2.81 -14.50 -20.44
C THR A 70 -3.06 -15.71 -21.33
N GLU A 71 -4.06 -16.51 -20.92
CA GLU A 71 -4.58 -17.64 -21.69
C GLU A 71 -6.12 -17.56 -21.71
N GLY A 72 -6.67 -17.22 -22.88
CA GLY A 72 -8.11 -17.06 -23.06
C GLY A 72 -8.71 -15.98 -22.16
N THR A 73 -9.47 -16.38 -21.14
CA THR A 73 -10.14 -15.46 -20.19
C THR A 73 -9.46 -15.39 -18.83
N VAL A 74 -8.35 -16.10 -18.66
CA VAL A 74 -7.59 -16.16 -17.42
C VAL A 74 -6.24 -15.49 -17.62
N SER A 75 -5.82 -14.69 -16.66
CA SER A 75 -4.48 -14.10 -16.64
C SER A 75 -3.81 -14.30 -15.29
N GLY A 76 -2.55 -14.73 -15.29
CA GLY A 76 -1.67 -14.67 -14.12
C GLY A 76 -0.89 -13.37 -14.11
N HIS A 77 -0.72 -12.78 -12.93
CA HIS A 77 0.07 -11.58 -12.70
C HIS A 77 0.98 -11.76 -11.51
N VAL A 78 2.22 -11.29 -11.62
CA VAL A 78 3.17 -11.20 -10.53
C VAL A 78 4.02 -9.96 -10.70
N TRP A 79 4.36 -9.29 -9.61
CA TRP A 79 5.43 -8.30 -9.64
C TRP A 79 6.30 -8.36 -8.40
N LEU A 80 7.58 -8.06 -8.62
CA LEU A 80 8.61 -7.98 -7.61
C LEU A 80 9.03 -6.52 -7.48
N ASN A 81 9.28 -6.06 -6.26
CA ASN A 81 9.95 -4.78 -6.01
C ASN A 81 11.26 -4.96 -5.25
N GLY A 82 12.18 -4.02 -5.42
CA GLY A 82 13.41 -3.89 -4.66
C GLY A 82 13.60 -2.45 -4.18
N TYR A 83 14.17 -2.32 -2.99
CA TYR A 83 14.49 -1.05 -2.36
C TYR A 83 15.88 -1.14 -1.73
N GLU A 84 16.62 -0.04 -1.65
CA GLU A 84 17.93 -0.01 -1.00
C GLU A 84 17.86 -0.44 0.48
N GLN A 85 16.76 -0.10 1.16
CA GLN A 85 16.53 -0.38 2.58
C GLN A 85 15.75 -1.69 2.80
N ARG A 86 15.94 -2.70 1.94
CA ARG A 86 15.36 -4.03 2.15
C ARG A 86 16.50 -5.01 2.41
N ASP A 87 16.30 -5.90 3.38
CA ASP A 87 17.26 -6.96 3.71
C ASP A 87 17.49 -7.89 2.50
N GLU A 88 16.41 -8.23 1.79
CA GLU A 88 16.43 -8.96 0.53
C GLU A 88 16.47 -8.02 -0.68
N ALA A 89 17.17 -8.44 -1.75
CA ALA A 89 17.32 -7.63 -2.96
C ALA A 89 15.98 -7.33 -3.68
N ALA A 90 15.03 -8.27 -3.62
CA ALA A 90 13.69 -8.10 -4.17
C ALA A 90 12.69 -8.98 -3.43
N GLY A 91 11.41 -8.63 -3.49
CA GLY A 91 10.33 -9.38 -2.85
C GLY A 91 9.02 -9.23 -3.61
N VAL A 92 8.10 -10.18 -3.41
CA VAL A 92 6.81 -10.24 -4.12
C VAL A 92 5.86 -9.19 -3.55
N GLY A 93 5.38 -8.29 -4.41
CA GLY A 93 4.37 -7.29 -4.01
C GLY A 93 2.94 -7.75 -4.25
N GLU A 94 2.65 -8.30 -5.43
CA GLU A 94 1.41 -9.01 -5.74
C GLU A 94 1.71 -10.27 -6.56
N ALA A 95 0.86 -11.27 -6.39
CA ALA A 95 0.84 -12.50 -7.18
C ALA A 95 -0.57 -13.08 -7.19
N TYR A 96 -1.27 -13.01 -8.33
CA TYR A 96 -2.65 -13.47 -8.42
C TYR A 96 -3.01 -14.03 -9.80
N LEU A 97 -4.03 -14.88 -9.81
CA LEU A 97 -4.78 -15.26 -11.00
C LEU A 97 -6.03 -14.41 -11.10
N GLN A 98 -6.40 -14.03 -12.31
CA GLN A 98 -7.60 -13.26 -12.59
C GLN A 98 -8.39 -13.94 -13.70
N TRP A 99 -9.69 -14.10 -13.48
CA TRP A 99 -10.63 -14.54 -14.48
C TRP A 99 -11.52 -13.38 -14.93
N ARG A 100 -11.58 -13.14 -16.23
CA ARG A 100 -12.38 -12.08 -16.86
C ARG A 100 -13.04 -12.63 -18.13
N PRO A 101 -14.27 -13.17 -18.03
CA PRO A 101 -14.96 -13.73 -19.19
C PRO A 101 -15.34 -12.65 -20.21
N VAL A 102 -15.52 -13.07 -21.47
CA VAL A 102 -16.05 -12.20 -22.53
C VAL A 102 -17.48 -11.79 -22.16
N PRO A 103 -17.80 -10.49 -22.05
CA PRO A 103 -19.14 -10.07 -21.66
C PRO A 103 -20.19 -10.40 -22.72
N ALA A 104 -21.31 -10.99 -22.31
CA ALA A 104 -22.47 -11.23 -23.17
C ALA A 104 -23.53 -10.12 -23.09
N SER A 105 -23.38 -9.17 -22.16
CA SER A 105 -24.30 -8.04 -21.94
C SER A 105 -23.54 -6.83 -21.40
N ALA A 106 -24.26 -5.77 -20.99
CA ALA A 106 -23.69 -4.64 -20.25
C ALA A 106 -23.08 -5.05 -18.90
N TRP A 107 -23.43 -6.22 -18.36
CA TRP A 107 -22.85 -6.78 -17.15
C TRP A 107 -21.54 -7.50 -17.44
N ARG A 108 -20.50 -7.18 -16.65
CA ARG A 108 -19.15 -7.74 -16.76
C ARG A 108 -18.73 -8.32 -15.42
N TRP A 109 -18.12 -9.50 -15.48
CA TRP A 109 -17.57 -10.17 -14.31
C TRP A 109 -16.05 -10.11 -14.32
N LYS A 110 -15.48 -10.05 -13.12
CA LYS A 110 -14.06 -10.23 -12.85
C LYS A 110 -13.94 -10.97 -11.53
N ALA A 111 -13.01 -11.92 -11.45
CA ALA A 111 -12.62 -12.53 -10.19
C ALA A 111 -11.11 -12.55 -10.08
N LYS A 112 -10.56 -12.38 -8.88
CA LYS A 112 -9.13 -12.58 -8.59
C LYS A 112 -8.97 -13.59 -7.45
N ALA A 113 -7.88 -14.34 -7.48
CA ALA A 113 -7.43 -15.17 -6.38
C ALA A 113 -5.91 -15.14 -6.26
N GLY A 114 -5.38 -14.96 -5.05
CA GLY A 114 -3.95 -14.83 -4.77
C GLY A 114 -3.69 -13.72 -3.76
N MET A 115 -2.52 -13.09 -3.84
CA MET A 115 -2.12 -11.93 -3.04
C MET A 115 -2.22 -10.67 -3.89
N TYR A 116 -3.12 -9.76 -3.53
CA TYR A 116 -3.37 -8.54 -4.28
C TYR A 116 -3.82 -7.41 -3.34
N PHE A 117 -3.74 -6.17 -3.78
CA PHE A 117 -4.34 -5.07 -3.04
C PHE A 117 -5.85 -4.99 -3.28
N PRO A 118 -6.66 -4.73 -2.24
CA PRO A 118 -8.05 -4.31 -2.46
C PRO A 118 -8.09 -3.04 -3.32
N GLU A 119 -9.10 -2.93 -4.18
CA GLU A 119 -9.28 -1.77 -5.09
C GLU A 119 -9.76 -0.53 -4.30
N LEU A 120 -8.85 0.10 -3.55
CA LEU A 120 -9.14 1.26 -2.71
C LEU A 120 -8.35 2.53 -3.10
N SER A 121 -7.11 2.38 -3.58
CA SER A 121 -6.26 3.53 -3.90
C SER A 121 -6.77 4.27 -5.14
N LEU A 122 -6.68 5.60 -5.12
CA LEU A 122 -6.97 6.45 -6.30
C LEU A 122 -5.70 7.02 -6.93
N GLU A 123 -4.56 6.97 -6.23
CA GLU A 123 -3.33 7.64 -6.65
C GLU A 123 -2.22 6.67 -7.10
N ASN A 124 -2.34 5.38 -6.76
CA ASN A 124 -1.33 4.35 -7.04
C ASN A 124 -1.88 3.26 -7.96
N HIS A 125 -1.62 3.41 -9.25
CA HIS A 125 -2.07 2.49 -10.30
C HIS A 125 -0.95 2.07 -11.26
N GLY A 126 0.23 2.69 -11.14
CA GLY A 126 1.39 2.36 -11.96
C GLY A 126 2.04 1.05 -11.53
N PRO A 127 2.96 0.50 -12.36
CA PRO A 127 3.69 -0.72 -12.03
C PRO A 127 4.37 -0.63 -10.66
N GLY A 128 4.27 -1.70 -9.87
CA GLY A 128 4.80 -1.76 -8.51
C GLY A 128 4.12 -0.79 -7.53
N TRP A 129 2.83 -0.48 -7.79
CA TRP A 129 2.01 0.42 -6.97
C TRP A 129 2.53 1.87 -6.96
N THR A 130 3.08 2.32 -8.08
CA THR A 130 3.60 3.69 -8.23
C THR A 130 2.51 4.70 -8.56
N SER A 131 2.75 5.96 -8.19
CA SER A 131 1.91 7.09 -8.59
C SER A 131 2.49 7.82 -9.81
N GLU A 132 1.60 8.40 -10.62
CA GLU A 132 1.94 9.36 -11.67
C GLU A 132 1.95 10.81 -11.18
N TYR A 133 1.40 11.07 -9.99
CA TYR A 133 1.17 12.42 -9.46
C TYR A 133 2.35 12.92 -8.63
N LEU A 134 2.69 12.18 -7.58
CA LEU A 134 3.70 12.52 -6.59
C LEU A 134 4.64 11.31 -6.38
N ILE A 135 5.83 11.56 -5.86
CA ILE A 135 6.77 10.51 -5.43
C ILE A 135 6.20 9.79 -4.21
N SER A 136 5.76 10.53 -3.20
CA SER A 136 5.11 9.99 -2.01
C SER A 136 3.62 9.70 -2.25
N SER A 137 3.10 8.68 -1.58
CA SER A 137 1.67 8.40 -1.43
C SER A 137 1.09 9.14 -0.22
N SER A 138 -0.22 9.35 -0.20
CA SER A 138 -0.97 9.87 0.95
C SER A 138 -0.73 9.02 2.20
N ALA A 139 -1.10 9.56 3.37
CA ALA A 139 -1.06 8.79 4.61
C ALA A 139 -1.87 7.48 4.50
N ILE A 140 -3.08 7.56 3.91
CA ILE A 140 -3.94 6.40 3.62
C ILE A 140 -3.21 5.37 2.76
N ASN A 141 -2.68 5.78 1.61
CA ASN A 141 -2.11 4.82 0.65
C ASN A 141 -0.70 4.36 1.03
N THR A 142 0.01 5.11 1.89
CA THR A 142 1.23 4.64 2.54
C THR A 142 0.91 3.47 3.45
N TRP A 143 -0.06 3.62 4.36
CA TRP A 143 -0.48 2.53 5.24
C TRP A 143 -0.98 1.30 4.48
N VAL A 144 -1.81 1.51 3.46
CA VAL A 144 -2.29 0.42 2.58
C VAL A 144 -1.11 -0.28 1.90
N GLY A 145 -0.17 0.50 1.35
CA GLY A 145 1.08 0.04 0.76
C GLY A 145 1.99 -0.68 1.74
N GLU A 146 1.79 -0.53 3.04
CA GLU A 146 2.63 -1.16 4.06
C GLU A 146 2.00 -2.41 4.68
N GLU A 147 0.70 -2.36 5.02
CA GLU A 147 0.06 -3.39 5.85
C GLU A 147 -1.10 -4.15 5.21
N LEU A 148 -1.64 -3.73 4.07
CA LEU A 148 -2.84 -4.37 3.52
C LEU A 148 -2.60 -5.11 2.20
N ARG A 149 -2.67 -6.44 2.23
CA ARG A 149 -2.77 -7.33 1.04
C ARG A 149 -3.91 -8.30 1.28
N SER A 150 -4.79 -8.52 0.32
CA SER A 150 -5.74 -9.62 0.40
C SER A 150 -5.08 -10.88 -0.14
N LEU A 151 -4.67 -11.80 0.76
CA LEU A 151 -4.37 -13.18 0.38
C LEU A 151 -5.68 -13.97 0.41
N GLY A 152 -6.35 -14.06 -0.73
CA GLY A 152 -7.72 -14.55 -0.78
C GLY A 152 -8.32 -14.54 -2.18
N ALA A 153 -9.63 -14.32 -2.24
CA ALA A 153 -10.36 -14.19 -3.49
C ALA A 153 -11.37 -13.04 -3.45
N GLU A 154 -11.54 -12.37 -4.59
CA GLU A 154 -12.57 -11.35 -4.80
C GLU A 154 -13.36 -11.60 -6.07
N ALA A 155 -14.61 -11.15 -6.05
CA ALA A 155 -15.47 -11.09 -7.22
C ALA A 155 -15.99 -9.66 -7.39
N THR A 156 -16.01 -9.22 -8.64
CA THR A 156 -16.50 -7.91 -9.05
C THR A 156 -17.53 -8.07 -10.16
N LEU A 157 -18.67 -7.40 -9.96
CA LEU A 157 -19.70 -7.20 -10.97
C LEU A 157 -19.67 -5.74 -11.40
N GLN A 158 -19.55 -5.49 -12.71
CA GLN A 158 -19.59 -4.15 -13.29
C GLN A 158 -20.75 -4.03 -14.26
N TYR A 159 -21.45 -2.90 -14.21
CA TYR A 159 -22.42 -2.49 -15.20
C TYR A 159 -21.81 -1.40 -16.07
N ASN A 160 -21.65 -1.68 -17.36
CA ASN A 160 -21.16 -0.74 -18.36
C ASN A 160 -22.33 0.08 -18.92
N GLY A 161 -22.48 1.31 -18.45
CA GLY A 161 -23.53 2.23 -18.87
C GLY A 161 -23.47 2.52 -20.35
N ALA A 162 -22.28 2.71 -20.92
CA ALA A 162 -22.12 3.05 -22.33
C ALA A 162 -22.69 1.96 -23.27
N GLN A 163 -22.50 0.69 -22.93
CA GLN A 163 -23.08 -0.43 -23.68
C GLN A 163 -24.62 -0.48 -23.56
N ALA A 164 -25.17 0.03 -22.46
CA ALA A 164 -26.60 0.12 -22.22
C ALA A 164 -27.23 1.47 -22.63
N GLY A 165 -26.46 2.38 -23.24
CA GLY A 165 -26.95 3.70 -23.66
C GLY A 165 -27.18 4.70 -22.52
N THR A 166 -26.49 4.52 -21.38
CA THR A 166 -26.58 5.43 -20.22
C THR A 166 -25.21 6.00 -19.85
N PRO A 167 -25.13 7.18 -19.23
CA PRO A 167 -23.86 7.75 -18.76
C PRO A 167 -23.38 7.18 -17.41
N HIS A 168 -24.07 6.17 -16.86
CA HIS A 168 -23.87 5.68 -15.50
C HIS A 168 -23.24 4.29 -15.50
N ASP A 169 -22.04 4.17 -14.92
CA ASP A 169 -21.45 2.88 -14.59
C ASP A 169 -21.61 2.57 -13.11
N TRP A 170 -21.77 1.29 -12.81
CA TRP A 170 -21.80 0.77 -11.46
C TRP A 170 -20.81 -0.37 -11.29
N GLN A 171 -20.26 -0.50 -10.10
CA GLN A 171 -19.38 -1.61 -9.72
C GLN A 171 -19.76 -2.07 -8.32
N ALA A 172 -19.80 -3.38 -8.10
CA ALA A 172 -19.88 -3.98 -6.78
C ALA A 172 -18.76 -5.02 -6.67
N THR A 173 -17.97 -4.95 -5.60
CA THR A 173 -16.90 -5.91 -5.30
C THR A 173 -17.13 -6.51 -3.92
N ALA A 174 -16.88 -7.80 -3.78
CA ALA A 174 -16.79 -8.48 -2.49
C ALA A 174 -15.58 -9.39 -2.47
N GLY A 175 -14.83 -9.38 -1.37
CA GLY A 175 -13.64 -10.20 -1.17
C GLY A 175 -13.63 -10.87 0.19
N ALA A 176 -13.02 -12.05 0.24
CA ALA A 176 -12.71 -12.78 1.46
C ALA A 176 -11.23 -13.16 1.46
N PHE A 177 -10.55 -12.96 2.58
CA PHE A 177 -9.10 -13.07 2.66
C PHE A 177 -8.63 -13.51 4.04
N ARG A 178 -7.35 -13.82 4.13
CA ARG A 178 -6.60 -14.17 5.34
C ARG A 178 -5.23 -13.48 5.30
N TRP A 179 -4.40 -13.66 6.34
CA TRP A 179 -3.02 -13.19 6.44
C TRP A 179 -2.85 -11.67 6.56
N ASN A 180 -3.82 -10.96 7.12
CA ASN A 180 -3.69 -9.53 7.49
C ASN A 180 -3.91 -9.35 9.00
N ASP A 181 -3.59 -10.37 9.78
CA ASP A 181 -3.87 -10.38 11.21
C ASP A 181 -3.07 -9.28 11.92
N PRO A 182 -1.81 -8.99 11.56
CA PRO A 182 -1.06 -7.88 12.17
C PRO A 182 -1.52 -6.47 11.74
N ALA A 183 -2.40 -6.34 10.74
CA ALA A 183 -2.72 -5.05 10.15
C ALA A 183 -3.28 -4.08 11.21
N GLY A 184 -2.71 -2.88 11.31
CA GLY A 184 -3.05 -1.90 12.34
C GLY A 184 -1.96 -1.71 13.40
N GLY A 185 -1.03 -2.67 13.52
CA GLY A 185 0.11 -2.57 14.42
C GLY A 185 1.02 -1.37 14.12
N LEU A 186 1.29 -1.06 12.84
CA LEU A 186 2.04 0.16 12.52
C LEU A 186 1.24 1.42 12.87
N LEU A 187 -0.07 1.47 12.63
CA LEU A 187 -0.88 2.63 13.01
C LEU A 187 -0.85 2.88 14.51
N ALA A 188 -0.94 1.82 15.33
CA ALA A 188 -0.87 1.95 16.78
C ALA A 188 0.52 2.44 17.21
N TRP A 189 1.58 1.67 16.96
CA TRP A 189 2.88 1.89 17.59
C TRP A 189 3.83 2.83 16.83
N ARG A 190 3.66 2.98 15.51
CA ARG A 190 4.42 3.98 14.70
C ARG A 190 3.59 5.23 14.41
N GLY A 191 2.28 5.08 14.22
CA GLY A 191 1.42 6.13 13.69
C GLY A 191 1.43 6.17 12.16
N TRP A 192 0.76 7.20 11.62
CA TRP A 192 0.72 7.49 10.19
C TRP A 192 2.09 7.95 9.68
N SER A 193 2.38 7.63 8.42
CA SER A 193 3.55 8.10 7.68
C SER A 193 3.13 8.49 6.27
N VAL A 194 3.96 9.27 5.58
CA VAL A 194 3.76 9.64 4.17
C VAL A 194 5.02 9.24 3.43
N GLY A 195 4.89 8.25 2.54
CA GLY A 195 6.01 7.62 1.87
C GLY A 195 5.57 6.88 0.62
N ASP A 196 6.50 6.15 0.02
CA ASP A 196 6.30 5.46 -1.27
C ASP A 196 6.72 3.99 -1.24
N ARG A 197 7.11 3.50 -0.05
CA ARG A 197 7.55 2.12 0.11
C ARG A 197 6.34 1.20 0.11
N VAL A 198 6.49 0.06 -0.55
CA VAL A 198 5.49 -1.01 -0.59
C VAL A 198 6.11 -2.30 -0.06
N THR A 199 5.60 -2.82 1.05
CA THR A 199 6.07 -4.06 1.70
C THR A 199 5.94 -5.28 0.78
N ALA A 200 6.92 -6.19 0.79
CA ALA A 200 6.78 -7.49 0.12
C ALA A 200 6.17 -8.57 1.03
N ALA A 201 5.66 -9.65 0.44
CA ALA A 201 4.96 -10.75 1.12
C ALA A 201 5.63 -11.28 2.40
N GLY A 202 6.97 -11.38 2.44
CA GLY A 202 7.74 -11.90 3.57
C GLY A 202 8.54 -10.86 4.34
N GLU A 203 8.39 -9.57 3.99
CA GLU A 203 9.18 -8.49 4.55
C GLU A 203 8.69 -8.11 5.95
N ALA A 204 9.64 -7.84 6.85
CA ALA A 204 9.37 -7.20 8.12
C ALA A 204 9.60 -5.68 8.01
N LEU A 205 8.71 -4.89 8.60
CA LEU A 205 8.89 -3.45 8.81
C LEU A 205 9.26 -3.18 10.27
N PRO A 206 10.18 -2.26 10.56
CA PRO A 206 10.58 -1.96 11.92
C PRO A 206 9.52 -1.15 12.66
N PHE A 207 9.44 -1.37 13.97
CA PHE A 207 8.78 -0.45 14.88
C PHE A 207 9.79 0.59 15.40
N PRO A 208 9.31 1.74 15.90
CA PRO A 208 10.16 2.69 16.59
C PRO A 208 10.82 2.04 17.83
N ASP A 209 12.05 2.42 18.16
CA ASP A 209 12.84 1.86 19.27
C ASP A 209 12.34 2.37 20.65
N LEU A 210 11.10 1.99 20.98
CA LEU A 210 10.43 2.41 22.21
C LEU A 210 10.84 1.53 23.40
N PRO A 211 10.92 2.10 24.62
CA PRO A 211 11.17 1.33 25.84
C PRO A 211 10.18 0.20 26.09
N VAL A 212 8.96 0.32 25.56
CA VAL A 212 7.87 -0.64 25.77
C VAL A 212 8.18 -2.04 25.22
N PHE A 213 8.99 -2.15 24.16
CA PHE A 213 9.40 -3.42 23.55
C PHE A 213 10.66 -4.02 24.17
N LYS A 214 11.40 -3.25 24.99
CA LYS A 214 12.67 -3.67 25.59
C LYS A 214 12.44 -4.63 26.76
N ALA A 215 13.51 -5.29 27.21
CA ALA A 215 13.44 -6.15 28.39
C ALA A 215 12.90 -5.38 29.60
N GLY A 216 11.80 -5.88 30.19
CA GLY A 216 11.10 -5.24 31.30
C GLY A 216 10.09 -4.16 30.90
N GLY A 217 9.94 -3.87 29.59
CA GLY A 217 8.86 -3.04 29.04
C GLY A 217 7.51 -3.77 29.06
N TYR A 218 6.43 -3.00 28.92
CA TYR A 218 5.05 -3.55 28.98
C TYR A 218 4.79 -4.58 27.87
N TRP A 219 5.40 -4.39 26.70
CA TRP A 219 5.31 -5.26 25.53
C TRP A 219 6.58 -6.10 25.32
N ALA A 220 7.28 -6.45 26.40
CA ALA A 220 8.43 -7.34 26.33
C ALA A 220 8.01 -8.70 25.73
N GLY A 221 8.58 -9.05 24.56
CA GLY A 221 8.25 -10.25 23.81
C GLY A 221 7.64 -9.98 22.43
N GLN A 222 7.12 -8.76 22.22
CA GLN A 222 6.83 -8.27 20.88
C GLN A 222 8.14 -8.13 20.09
N MET A 223 8.18 -8.63 18.86
CA MET A 223 9.33 -8.42 17.98
C MET A 223 9.46 -6.93 17.65
N GLN A 224 10.69 -6.46 17.44
CA GLN A 224 10.98 -5.06 17.11
C GLN A 224 10.59 -4.73 15.65
N GLY A 225 9.31 -4.82 15.36
CA GLY A 225 8.75 -4.67 14.02
C GLY A 225 7.50 -5.51 13.82
N ILE A 226 7.11 -5.63 12.56
CA ILE A 226 5.92 -6.35 12.12
C ILE A 226 6.18 -7.07 10.81
N LYS A 227 5.59 -8.25 10.62
CA LYS A 227 5.45 -8.93 9.32
C LYS A 227 4.00 -8.80 8.91
N PRO A 228 3.62 -7.81 8.09
CA PRO A 228 2.20 -7.46 7.92
C PRO A 228 1.35 -8.55 7.30
N PHE A 229 1.96 -9.41 6.47
CA PHE A 229 1.24 -10.49 5.77
C PHE A 229 1.46 -11.84 6.48
N ARG A 230 0.92 -11.96 7.68
CA ARG A 230 1.03 -13.17 8.51
C ARG A 230 -0.35 -13.61 8.98
N GLU A 231 -0.55 -14.92 8.99
CA GLU A 231 -1.66 -15.57 9.69
C GLU A 231 -1.25 -15.92 11.12
N ILE A 232 -2.14 -15.66 12.07
CA ILE A 232 -2.00 -15.90 13.51
C ILE A 232 -3.23 -16.67 14.03
N ASP A 233 -4.44 -16.38 13.54
CA ASP A 233 -5.68 -16.86 14.20
C ASP A 233 -6.59 -17.77 13.35
N ASN A 234 -6.32 -17.96 12.06
CA ASN A 234 -7.12 -18.76 11.10
C ASN A 234 -8.47 -18.16 10.72
N THR A 235 -8.71 -16.88 11.00
CA THR A 235 -9.97 -16.19 10.72
C THR A 235 -10.00 -15.62 9.32
N THR A 236 -11.13 -15.81 8.65
CA THR A 236 -11.36 -15.21 7.34
C THR A 236 -12.01 -13.83 7.49
N GLY A 237 -11.24 -12.81 7.09
CA GLY A 237 -11.71 -11.44 6.92
C GLY A 237 -12.48 -11.22 5.62
N TYR A 238 -13.12 -10.06 5.50
CA TYR A 238 -13.89 -9.67 4.32
C TYR A 238 -13.84 -8.18 4.04
N TYR A 239 -14.14 -7.82 2.79
CA TYR A 239 -14.50 -6.46 2.43
C TYR A 239 -15.57 -6.44 1.35
N ALA A 240 -16.29 -5.34 1.28
CA ALA A 240 -17.23 -5.07 0.20
C ALA A 240 -17.13 -3.61 -0.23
N SER A 241 -17.27 -3.35 -1.52
CA SER A 241 -17.29 -2.01 -2.06
C SER A 241 -18.35 -1.82 -3.14
N VAL A 242 -18.84 -0.59 -3.24
CA VAL A 242 -19.71 -0.12 -4.32
C VAL A 242 -19.08 1.09 -4.96
N GLY A 243 -18.95 1.05 -6.28
CA GLY A 243 -18.44 2.12 -7.11
C GLY A 243 -19.50 2.67 -8.06
N TYR A 244 -19.43 3.96 -8.31
CA TYR A 244 -20.26 4.67 -9.28
C TYR A 244 -19.36 5.54 -10.16
N ARG A 245 -19.59 5.56 -11.48
CA ARG A 245 -18.99 6.54 -12.38
C ARG A 245 -20.02 7.23 -13.25
N TYR A 246 -19.75 8.49 -13.55
CA TYR A 246 -20.56 9.32 -14.44
C TYR A 246 -19.71 9.92 -15.55
N GLN A 247 -20.00 9.54 -16.80
CA GLN A 247 -19.37 10.06 -18.03
C GLN A 247 -17.83 10.09 -18.00
N ASP A 248 -17.19 9.14 -17.32
CA ASP A 248 -15.74 9.11 -17.08
C ASP A 248 -15.15 10.39 -16.44
N ARG A 249 -16.00 11.29 -15.92
CA ARG A 249 -15.61 12.56 -15.29
C ARG A 249 -15.64 12.52 -13.79
N LEU A 250 -16.51 11.69 -13.21
CA LEU A 250 -16.65 11.54 -11.78
C LEU A 250 -16.65 10.04 -11.45
N ALA A 251 -15.88 9.66 -10.45
CA ALA A 251 -15.92 8.35 -9.83
C ALA A 251 -16.09 8.50 -8.31
N LEU A 252 -16.97 7.68 -7.74
CA LEU A 252 -17.18 7.56 -6.30
C LEU A 252 -17.01 6.09 -5.91
N THR A 253 -16.41 5.82 -4.76
CA THR A 253 -16.28 4.46 -4.22
C THR A 253 -16.50 4.47 -2.73
N LEU A 254 -17.31 3.54 -2.23
CA LEU A 254 -17.55 3.30 -0.82
C LEU A 254 -17.11 1.88 -0.49
N MET A 255 -16.36 1.69 0.58
CA MET A 255 -15.86 0.38 0.99
C MET A 255 -15.94 0.18 2.50
N ARG A 256 -16.29 -1.04 2.93
CA ARG A 256 -16.16 -1.55 4.30
C ARG A 256 -15.14 -2.67 4.30
N TYR A 257 -14.20 -2.62 5.23
CA TYR A 257 -13.18 -3.65 5.48
C TYR A 257 -13.24 -4.13 6.93
N ASP A 258 -13.01 -5.42 7.11
CA ASP A 258 -13.01 -6.10 8.41
C ASP A 258 -12.12 -7.35 8.30
N ASN A 259 -10.93 -7.35 8.92
CA ASN A 259 -10.07 -8.55 8.89
C ASN A 259 -10.56 -9.63 9.86
N ARG A 260 -11.41 -9.28 10.84
CA ARG A 260 -11.89 -10.15 11.91
C ARG A 260 -10.77 -10.82 12.71
N GLY A 261 -9.63 -10.16 12.88
CA GLY A 261 -8.53 -10.70 13.68
C GLY A 261 -8.98 -11.00 15.11
N ASP A 262 -8.51 -12.11 15.68
CA ASP A 262 -8.65 -12.40 17.11
C ASP A 262 -7.66 -11.52 17.87
N PRO A 263 -8.11 -10.48 18.60
CA PRO A 263 -7.21 -9.54 19.26
C PRO A 263 -6.37 -10.20 20.37
N THR A 264 -6.69 -11.44 20.78
CA THR A 264 -5.94 -12.20 21.78
C THR A 264 -4.88 -13.12 21.16
N GLY A 265 -4.86 -13.25 19.83
CA GLY A 265 -3.90 -14.08 19.11
C GLY A 265 -2.48 -13.52 19.23
N PHE A 266 -1.54 -14.39 19.60
CA PHE A 266 -0.12 -14.03 19.67
C PHE A 266 0.74 -15.20 19.19
N GLU A 267 1.49 -14.99 18.11
CA GLU A 267 2.36 -16.01 17.53
C GLU A 267 3.67 -15.38 17.04
N ASP A 268 4.80 -16.06 17.27
CA ASP A 268 6.14 -15.63 16.83
C ASP A 268 6.48 -14.18 17.19
N GLY A 269 6.07 -13.75 18.38
CA GLY A 269 6.38 -12.41 18.88
C GLY A 269 5.50 -11.31 18.27
N GLN A 270 4.36 -11.62 17.66
CA GLN A 270 3.43 -10.63 17.13
C GLN A 270 1.99 -10.90 17.53
N TRP A 271 1.25 -9.82 17.77
CA TRP A 271 -0.18 -9.85 18.00
C TRP A 271 -0.97 -9.87 16.70
N ALA A 272 -2.10 -10.56 16.74
CA ALA A 272 -3.21 -10.32 15.84
C ALA A 272 -4.01 -9.09 16.30
N TRP A 273 -4.55 -8.37 15.33
CA TRP A 273 -5.27 -7.12 15.51
C TRP A 273 -6.64 -7.23 14.85
N ASP A 274 -7.70 -6.92 15.61
CA ASP A 274 -9.04 -6.73 15.04
C ASP A 274 -9.11 -5.34 14.40
N THR A 275 -9.02 -5.30 13.08
CA THR A 275 -8.92 -4.08 12.28
C THR A 275 -10.08 -3.94 11.32
N THR A 276 -10.84 -2.86 11.51
CA THR A 276 -11.97 -2.51 10.64
C THR A 276 -11.93 -1.05 10.21
N PHE A 277 -12.36 -0.75 8.98
CA PHE A 277 -12.50 0.62 8.50
C PHE A 277 -13.61 0.79 7.48
N ASN A 278 -14.05 2.04 7.33
CA ASN A 278 -14.81 2.50 6.19
C ASN A 278 -13.95 3.45 5.36
N HIS A 279 -14.14 3.39 4.05
CA HIS A 279 -13.40 4.19 3.08
C HIS A 279 -14.37 4.82 2.07
N LEU A 280 -14.12 6.09 1.76
CA LEU A 280 -14.77 6.83 0.68
C LEU A 280 -13.69 7.37 -0.25
N GLY A 281 -13.81 7.10 -1.54
CA GLY A 281 -12.99 7.66 -2.60
C GLY A 281 -13.82 8.53 -3.55
N LEU A 282 -13.24 9.66 -3.96
CA LEU A 282 -13.76 10.54 -5.00
C LEU A 282 -12.64 10.86 -5.99
N ALA A 283 -12.90 10.65 -7.27
CA ALA A 283 -12.04 11.12 -8.35
C ALA A 283 -12.85 11.97 -9.33
N TRP A 284 -12.31 13.13 -9.67
CA TRP A 284 -12.85 14.01 -10.71
C TRP A 284 -11.80 14.22 -11.79
N TYR A 285 -12.24 14.10 -13.04
CA TYR A 285 -11.40 14.21 -14.23
C TYR A 285 -11.94 15.35 -15.11
N GLY A 286 -11.18 16.44 -15.17
CA GLY A 286 -11.32 17.49 -16.18
C GLY A 286 -10.43 17.22 -17.39
N GLU A 287 -10.34 18.18 -18.32
CA GLU A 287 -9.55 18.02 -19.56
C GLU A 287 -8.05 17.89 -19.31
N SER A 288 -7.53 18.66 -18.36
CA SER A 288 -6.11 18.70 -17.99
C SER A 288 -5.90 18.62 -16.48
N THR A 289 -6.98 18.61 -15.70
CA THR A 289 -6.92 18.62 -14.24
C THR A 289 -7.61 17.39 -13.68
N THR A 290 -6.94 16.71 -12.76
CA THR A 290 -7.49 15.62 -11.97
C THR A 290 -7.53 16.05 -10.50
N VAL A 291 -8.64 15.75 -9.83
CA VAL A 291 -8.77 15.93 -8.38
C VAL A 291 -9.14 14.60 -7.76
N LEU A 292 -8.37 14.16 -6.77
CA LEU A 292 -8.60 12.93 -6.01
C LEU A 292 -8.81 13.27 -4.55
N ALA A 293 -9.71 12.58 -3.88
CA ALA A 293 -9.88 12.65 -2.44
C ALA A 293 -10.21 11.27 -1.88
N GLN A 294 -9.62 10.92 -0.74
CA GLN A 294 -10.01 9.75 0.03
C GLN A 294 -10.24 10.14 1.48
N VAL A 295 -11.20 9.48 2.12
CA VAL A 295 -11.48 9.56 3.56
C VAL A 295 -11.49 8.14 4.10
N MET A 296 -10.83 7.92 5.23
CA MET A 296 -10.77 6.66 5.93
C MET A 296 -11.03 6.88 7.42
N SER A 297 -11.88 6.03 8.01
CA SER A 297 -12.08 5.98 9.45
C SER A 297 -12.21 4.54 9.89
N GLY A 298 -11.46 4.16 10.91
CA GLY A 298 -11.43 2.81 11.40
C GLY A 298 -11.05 2.71 12.87
N ARG A 299 -10.93 1.46 13.31
CA ARG A 299 -10.48 1.06 14.63
C ARG A 299 -9.59 -0.17 14.48
N THR A 300 -8.56 -0.25 15.32
CA THR A 300 -7.74 -1.44 15.49
C THR A 300 -7.62 -1.76 16.98
N VAL A 301 -7.67 -3.04 17.34
CA VAL A 301 -7.67 -3.52 18.72
C VAL A 301 -6.75 -4.74 18.87
N MET A 302 -5.97 -4.79 19.94
CA MET A 302 -5.26 -5.99 20.38
C MET A 302 -5.30 -6.14 21.91
N GLY A 303 -4.88 -7.31 22.39
CA GLY A 303 -4.64 -7.58 23.79
C GLY A 303 -5.74 -8.40 24.47
N TYR A 304 -5.48 -8.75 25.73
CA TYR A 304 -6.27 -9.72 26.47
C TYR A 304 -7.65 -9.16 26.87
N VAL A 305 -8.66 -10.02 26.75
CA VAL A 305 -10.01 -9.75 27.28
C VAL A 305 -10.04 -9.86 28.82
N PRO A 306 -10.87 -9.08 29.52
CA PRO A 306 -11.94 -8.23 29.00
C PRO A 306 -11.53 -6.78 28.69
N PHE A 307 -10.29 -6.36 28.97
CA PHE A 307 -9.93 -4.96 28.90
C PHE A 307 -9.52 -4.51 27.49
N HIS A 308 -8.95 -5.42 26.68
CA HIS A 308 -8.18 -5.12 25.48
C HIS A 308 -7.06 -4.12 25.80
N ASP A 309 -5.83 -4.56 25.63
CA ASP A 309 -4.69 -3.81 26.14
C ASP A 309 -4.27 -2.65 25.21
N LEU A 310 -4.74 -2.65 23.95
CA LEU A 310 -4.56 -1.53 23.04
C LEU A 310 -5.80 -1.31 22.17
N ILE A 311 -6.34 -0.08 22.19
CA ILE A 311 -7.50 0.31 21.39
C ILE A 311 -7.19 1.64 20.68
N ALA A 312 -7.08 1.62 19.36
CA ALA A 312 -6.80 2.80 18.56
C ALA A 312 -7.92 3.09 17.53
N ASP A 313 -8.59 4.23 17.69
CA ASP A 313 -9.46 4.79 16.64
C ASP A 313 -8.58 5.60 15.67
N TYR A 314 -8.54 5.27 14.38
CA TYR A 314 -7.73 6.01 13.40
C TYR A 314 -8.58 6.67 12.31
N ARG A 315 -8.11 7.80 11.83
CA ARG A 315 -8.75 8.58 10.76
C ARG A 315 -7.71 9.23 9.87
N SER A 316 -8.00 9.30 8.59
CA SER A 316 -7.22 10.13 7.67
C SER A 316 -8.09 10.58 6.50
N TRP A 317 -7.74 11.71 5.91
CA TRP A 317 -8.23 12.13 4.62
C TRP A 317 -7.16 12.89 3.86
N TYR A 318 -7.25 12.88 2.53
CA TYR A 318 -6.42 13.75 1.69
C TYR A 318 -7.21 14.32 0.52
N VAL A 319 -6.70 15.41 -0.03
CA VAL A 319 -7.09 15.94 -1.34
C VAL A 319 -5.85 16.17 -2.18
N LEU A 320 -5.84 15.65 -3.39
CA LEU A 320 -4.80 15.83 -4.39
C LEU A 320 -5.38 16.55 -5.61
N ALA A 321 -4.70 17.60 -6.07
CA ALA A 321 -4.98 18.25 -7.34
C ALA A 321 -3.77 18.12 -8.26
N SER A 322 -4.00 17.69 -9.49
CA SER A 322 -2.95 17.50 -10.50
C SER A 322 -3.34 18.17 -11.80
N HIS A 323 -2.45 18.97 -12.37
CA HIS A 323 -2.65 19.64 -13.66
C HIS A 323 -1.57 19.23 -14.67
N GLN A 324 -2.00 18.74 -15.84
CA GLN A 324 -1.15 18.31 -16.95
C GLN A 324 -1.07 19.42 -18.00
N ARG A 325 0.15 19.83 -18.35
CA ARG A 325 0.44 20.76 -19.45
C ARG A 325 1.54 20.20 -20.34
N GLY A 326 1.15 19.64 -21.48
CA GLY A 326 2.08 19.00 -22.41
C GLY A 326 2.74 17.78 -21.76
N GLN A 327 4.07 17.78 -21.68
CA GLN A 327 4.86 16.72 -21.02
C GLN A 327 5.05 16.93 -19.51
N HIS A 328 4.51 18.02 -18.95
CA HIS A 328 4.69 18.38 -17.56
C HIS A 328 3.42 18.15 -16.75
N ARG A 329 3.59 17.63 -15.54
CA ARG A 329 2.54 17.50 -14.54
C ARG A 329 2.92 18.27 -13.29
N PHE A 330 1.98 19.00 -12.73
CA PHE A 330 2.14 19.68 -11.45
C PHE A 330 1.09 19.13 -10.49
N SER A 331 1.51 18.69 -9.32
CA SER A 331 0.62 18.05 -8.35
C SER A 331 0.83 18.64 -6.97
N VAL A 332 -0.26 18.83 -6.23
CA VAL A 332 -0.24 19.20 -4.82
C VAL A 332 -1.20 18.27 -4.08
N ARG A 333 -0.78 17.77 -2.92
CA ARG A 333 -1.60 16.96 -2.02
C ARG A 333 -1.51 17.50 -0.61
N TYR A 334 -2.67 17.60 0.04
CA TYR A 334 -2.76 17.85 1.47
C TYR A 334 -3.38 16.63 2.15
N ASP A 335 -2.76 16.18 3.23
CA ASP A 335 -3.19 15.07 4.07
C ASP A 335 -3.47 15.58 5.49
N TRP A 336 -4.50 15.01 6.12
CA TRP A 336 -4.71 15.09 7.57
C TRP A 336 -4.88 13.68 8.12
N PHE A 337 -4.35 13.42 9.30
CA PHE A 337 -4.42 12.11 9.92
C PHE A 337 -4.40 12.19 11.45
N ALA A 338 -4.96 11.18 12.07
CA ALA A 338 -4.97 11.03 13.52
C ALA A 338 -5.06 9.57 13.94
N VAL A 339 -4.49 9.28 15.11
CA VAL A 339 -4.71 8.08 15.91
C VAL A 339 -5.15 8.55 17.28
N LYS A 340 -6.33 8.10 17.71
CA LYS A 340 -6.83 8.37 19.05
C LYS A 340 -6.72 7.10 19.87
N ASP A 341 -5.83 7.15 20.85
CA ASP A 341 -5.67 6.14 21.88
C ASP A 341 -6.91 6.12 22.80
N ARG A 342 -7.41 4.93 23.10
CA ARG A 342 -8.60 4.70 23.92
C ARG A 342 -8.37 3.79 25.12
N ASP A 343 -7.18 3.22 25.27
CA ASP A 343 -6.83 2.35 26.40
C ASP A 343 -6.25 3.16 27.57
N GLY A 344 -5.64 4.31 27.30
CA GLY A 344 -5.10 5.22 28.33
C GLY A 344 -3.84 4.68 29.00
N GLN A 345 -3.11 3.78 28.35
CA GLN A 345 -1.91 3.16 28.88
C GLN A 345 -0.70 4.12 28.81
N ALA A 346 -0.35 4.72 29.94
CA ALA A 346 0.74 5.72 30.01
C ALA A 346 2.13 5.19 29.60
N ALA A 347 2.35 3.87 29.64
CA ALA A 347 3.60 3.24 29.20
C ALA A 347 3.69 3.08 27.67
N ASP A 348 2.58 3.30 26.96
CA ASP A 348 2.44 3.11 25.52
C ASP A 348 1.50 4.18 24.91
N PRO A 349 1.81 5.48 25.04
CA PRO A 349 0.95 6.54 24.54
C PRO A 349 0.98 6.59 23.02
N ASN A 350 -0.13 6.18 22.39
CA ASN A 350 -0.23 6.02 20.94
C ASN A 350 -0.98 7.16 20.24
N GLU A 351 -1.45 8.16 20.99
CA GLU A 351 -2.17 9.31 20.47
C GLU A 351 -1.30 10.12 19.49
N GLU A 352 -1.90 10.47 18.35
CA GLU A 352 -1.27 11.20 17.27
C GLU A 352 -2.25 12.08 16.52
N TYR A 353 -1.79 13.28 16.18
CA TYR A 353 -2.44 14.17 15.21
C TYR A 353 -1.39 14.70 14.24
N GLY A 354 -1.73 14.82 12.96
CA GLY A 354 -0.82 15.42 12.02
C GLY A 354 -1.41 15.72 10.66
N GLN A 355 -0.56 16.32 9.85
CA GLN A 355 -0.86 16.79 8.50
C GLN A 355 0.37 16.69 7.62
N ALA A 356 0.14 16.64 6.31
CA ALA A 356 1.23 16.73 5.33
C ALA A 356 0.83 17.60 4.15
N LEU A 357 1.82 18.29 3.58
CA LEU A 357 1.70 19.00 2.31
C LEU A 357 2.80 18.51 1.38
N ALA A 358 2.39 17.92 0.26
CA ALA A 358 3.29 17.53 -0.82
C ALA A 358 3.04 18.41 -2.04
N ALA A 359 4.10 18.90 -2.67
CA ALA A 359 4.05 19.60 -3.95
C ALA A 359 5.13 19.03 -4.87
N GLY A 360 4.73 18.69 -6.09
CA GLY A 360 5.61 18.02 -7.03
C GLY A 360 5.42 18.44 -8.48
N TRP A 361 6.45 18.18 -9.25
CA TRP A 361 6.52 18.39 -10.69
C TRP A 361 7.11 17.14 -11.34
N ASN A 362 6.43 16.60 -12.34
CA ASN A 362 6.92 15.50 -13.17
C ASN A 362 7.06 15.96 -14.63
N TRP A 363 8.11 15.50 -15.31
CA TRP A 363 8.39 15.79 -16.71
C TRP A 363 8.72 14.51 -17.48
N GLN A 364 7.83 14.12 -18.38
CA GLN A 364 8.02 12.98 -19.29
C GLN A 364 8.82 13.41 -20.52
N PHE A 365 10.15 13.43 -20.41
CA PHE A 365 11.02 13.92 -21.49
C PHE A 365 11.21 12.91 -22.64
N CYS A 366 10.94 11.62 -22.43
CA CYS A 366 10.83 10.62 -23.51
C CYS A 366 9.83 9.52 -23.13
N ARG A 367 9.50 8.61 -24.06
CA ARG A 367 8.49 7.55 -23.80
C ARG A 367 8.83 6.59 -22.67
N ARG A 368 10.12 6.41 -22.37
CA ARG A 368 10.61 5.43 -21.39
C ARG A 368 11.21 6.07 -20.16
N MET A 369 11.25 7.40 -20.07
CA MET A 369 11.89 8.07 -18.96
C MET A 369 11.17 9.35 -18.58
N ASP A 370 11.11 9.58 -17.26
CA ASP A 370 10.61 10.80 -16.67
C ASP A 370 11.53 11.26 -15.53
N ALA A 371 11.51 12.56 -15.30
CA ALA A 371 12.16 13.18 -14.15
C ALA A 371 11.09 13.82 -13.26
N GLY A 372 11.32 13.83 -11.95
CA GLY A 372 10.40 14.45 -11.01
C GLY A 372 11.13 15.18 -9.90
N LEU A 373 10.49 16.19 -9.34
CA LEU A 373 10.87 16.88 -8.12
C LEU A 373 9.67 16.88 -7.18
N GLU A 374 9.90 16.63 -5.89
CA GLU A 374 8.89 16.72 -4.85
C GLU A 374 9.48 17.38 -3.61
N TRP A 375 8.67 18.26 -3.01
CA TRP A 375 8.80 18.71 -1.65
C TRP A 375 7.65 18.14 -0.82
N LEU A 376 7.98 17.55 0.32
CA LEU A 376 7.05 17.02 1.29
C LEU A 376 7.35 17.67 2.65
N ARG A 377 6.36 18.32 3.23
CA ARG A 377 6.39 18.80 4.61
C ARG A 377 5.38 18.01 5.43
N GLN A 378 5.81 17.50 6.58
CA GLN A 378 4.97 16.78 7.53
C GLN A 378 5.05 17.48 8.87
N ASP A 379 3.92 17.51 9.56
CA ASP A 379 3.80 18.10 10.88
C ASP A 379 2.95 17.15 11.72
N SER A 380 3.47 16.71 12.85
CA SER A 380 2.83 15.70 13.69
C SER A 380 3.10 15.91 15.17
N ASP A 381 2.06 15.80 15.97
CA ASP A 381 2.13 15.64 17.42
C ASP A 381 1.95 14.16 17.74
N ARG A 382 2.93 13.55 18.42
CA ARG A 382 2.90 12.15 18.84
C ARG A 382 3.52 11.99 20.22
N GLU A 383 2.70 11.57 21.18
CA GLU A 383 3.08 11.51 22.59
C GLU A 383 4.23 10.52 22.88
N SER A 384 4.33 9.41 22.16
CA SER A 384 5.42 8.43 22.35
C SER A 384 6.82 8.99 22.12
N ARG A 385 6.98 10.15 21.46
CA ARG A 385 8.28 10.85 21.38
C ARG A 385 8.79 11.27 22.76
N LEU A 386 7.89 11.56 23.70
CA LEU A 386 8.24 11.92 25.08
C LEU A 386 8.94 10.77 25.81
N LEU A 387 8.62 9.50 25.48
CA LEU A 387 9.30 8.33 26.04
C LEU A 387 10.79 8.25 25.64
N LEU A 388 11.17 8.94 24.55
CA LEU A 388 12.53 9.04 24.06
C LEU A 388 13.23 10.34 24.47
N GLY A 389 12.56 11.19 25.26
CA GLY A 389 13.06 12.52 25.60
C GLY A 389 13.04 13.51 24.43
N LEU A 390 12.23 13.25 23.41
CA LEU A 390 12.05 14.11 22.24
C LEU A 390 10.77 14.96 22.40
N PRO A 391 10.68 16.13 21.75
CA PRO A 391 9.43 16.89 21.67
C PRO A 391 8.30 16.05 21.03
N ALA A 392 7.08 16.16 21.56
CA ALA A 392 5.91 15.48 21.02
C ALA A 392 5.55 16.00 19.61
N GLU A 393 5.58 17.32 19.44
CA GLU A 393 5.43 17.99 18.14
C GLU A 393 6.73 17.94 17.33
N ARG A 394 6.62 17.56 16.06
CA ARG A 394 7.71 17.60 15.10
C ARG A 394 7.18 18.01 13.74
N THR A 395 7.96 18.89 13.09
CA THR A 395 7.82 19.18 11.67
C THR A 395 9.06 18.67 10.94
N GLU A 396 8.86 18.05 9.78
CA GLU A 396 9.89 17.49 8.92
C GLU A 396 9.69 17.93 7.47
N ASP A 397 10.77 18.26 6.78
CA ASP A 397 10.84 18.63 5.36
C ASP A 397 11.72 17.63 4.59
N LEU A 398 11.19 17.09 3.50
CA LEU A 398 11.86 16.17 2.58
C LEU A 398 11.81 16.74 1.16
N TRP A 399 12.99 16.86 0.56
CA TRP A 399 13.15 17.17 -0.86
C TRP A 399 13.62 15.92 -1.59
N GLN A 400 12.95 15.59 -2.68
CA GLN A 400 13.31 14.47 -3.53
C GLN A 400 13.37 14.92 -4.99
N GLY A 401 14.44 14.56 -5.68
CA GLY A 401 14.48 14.51 -7.14
C GLY A 401 14.57 13.07 -7.61
N ARG A 402 13.84 12.71 -8.65
CA ARG A 402 13.87 11.36 -9.23
C ARG A 402 14.13 11.39 -10.73
N VAL A 403 14.79 10.34 -11.21
CA VAL A 403 14.78 9.92 -12.61
C VAL A 403 14.29 8.48 -12.64
N ARG A 404 13.27 8.24 -13.46
CA ARG A 404 12.63 6.93 -13.59
C ARG A 404 12.77 6.45 -15.03
N TRP A 405 13.09 5.16 -15.18
CA TRP A 405 13.23 4.49 -16.46
C TRP A 405 12.33 3.25 -16.50
N TRP A 406 11.62 3.09 -17.62
CA TRP A 406 10.70 1.99 -17.92
C TRP A 406 11.26 1.15 -19.06
N PHE A 407 11.19 -0.19 -18.95
CA PHE A 407 11.73 -1.10 -19.96
C PHE A 407 10.88 -2.33 -20.24
#